data_AF-A0A9X3H1H4-F1
#
_entry.id   AF-A0A9X3H1H4-F1
#
_cell.length_a   1.000
_cell.length_b   1.000
_cell.length_c   1.000
_cell.angle_alpha   90.00
_cell.angle_beta   90.00
_cell.angle_gamma   90.00
#
_symmetry.space_group_name_H-M   'P 1'
#
loop_
_entity.id
_entity.type
_entity.pdbx_description
1 polymer ?
#
loop_
_entity_poly.entity_id
_entity_poly.type
_entity_poly.pdbx_seq_one_letter_code
_entity_poly.pdbx_strand_id
1 'polypeptide(L)'
;MYPTATLCRAQEAIHLDRASGAALENVRAVAAKAAKAWGIEAIAAEAREARGERVRLHRLAHPVVPRPSDYYFSENPDRGLAGA
;
A
#
# COMPACT_ATOMS: atom_id res chain seq x y z
N MET A 1 -9.10 -4.38 1.96
CA MET A 1 -7.96 -3.64 2.55
C MET A 1 -6.71 -4.48 2.30
N TYR A 2 -5.67 -3.92 1.67
CA TYR A 2 -4.41 -4.64 1.45
C TYR A 2 -3.48 -4.45 2.65
N PRO A 3 -2.70 -5.47 3.05
CA PRO A 3 -1.72 -5.31 4.12
C PRO A 3 -0.58 -4.38 3.71
N THR A 4 0.04 -3.73 4.70
CA THR A 4 1.21 -2.87 4.51
C THR A 4 2.47 -3.70 4.35
N ALA A 5 3.50 -3.12 3.72
CA ALA A 5 4.81 -3.78 3.58
C ALA A 5 5.39 -4.18 4.93
N THR A 6 5.31 -3.28 5.92
CA THR A 6 5.81 -3.52 7.28
C THR A 6 5.11 -4.69 7.95
N LEU A 7 3.78 -4.80 7.83
CA LEU A 7 3.04 -5.92 8.39
C LEU A 7 3.46 -7.25 7.73
N CYS A 8 3.58 -7.26 6.40
CA CYS A 8 3.96 -8.47 5.67
C CYS A 8 5.38 -8.95 6.04
N ARG A 9 6.34 -8.03 6.17
CA ARG A 9 7.70 -8.35 6.63
C ARG A 9 7.74 -8.85 8.06
N ALA A 10 6.94 -8.26 8.95
CA ALA A 10 6.82 -8.74 10.33
C ALA A 10 6.27 -10.17 10.38
N GLN A 11 5.25 -10.48 9.59
CA GLN A 11 4.70 -11.84 9.50
C GLN A 11 5.69 -12.84 8.89
N GLU A 12 6.41 -12.44 7.83
CA GLU A 12 7.50 -13.25 7.27
C GLU A 12 8.53 -13.63 8.34
N ALA A 13 9.01 -12.66 9.12
CA ALA A 13 9.99 -12.89 10.18
C ALA A 13 9.46 -13.82 11.29
N ILE A 14 8.22 -13.62 11.75
CA ILE A 14 7.57 -14.48 12.75
C ILE A 14 7.49 -15.93 12.26
N HIS A 15 7.16 -16.13 10.98
CA HIS A 15 7.03 -17.46 10.42
C HIS A 15 8.39 -18.12 10.15
N LEU A 16 9.43 -17.35 9.81
CA LEU A 16 10.81 -17.86 9.72
C LEU A 16 11.33 -18.31 11.09
N ASP A 17 11.13 -17.48 12.12
CA ASP A 17 11.49 -17.82 13.50
C ASP A 17 10.80 -19.10 13.95
N ARG A 18 9.47 -19.19 13.74
CA ARG A 18 8.69 -20.40 14.04
C ARG A 18 9.15 -21.63 13.25
N ALA A 19 9.54 -21.48 11.98
CA ALA A 19 10.05 -22.58 11.18
C ALA A 19 11.39 -23.09 11.73
N SER A 20 12.25 -22.20 12.24
CA SER A 20 13.54 -22.57 12.82
C SER A 20 13.42 -23.22 14.20
N GLY A 21 12.46 -22.77 15.02
CA GLY A 21 12.26 -23.24 16.39
C GLY A 21 11.37 -24.48 16.55
N ALA A 22 10.66 -24.91 15.51
CA ALA A 22 9.71 -26.01 15.62
C ALA A 22 10.40 -27.39 15.68
N ALA A 23 10.00 -28.22 16.65
CA ALA A 23 10.50 -29.60 16.77
C ALA A 23 9.90 -30.55 15.71
N LEU A 24 8.64 -30.32 15.32
CA LEU A 24 7.92 -31.18 14.37
C LEU A 24 8.09 -30.70 12.93
N GLU A 25 8.46 -31.60 12.04
CA GLU A 25 8.73 -31.29 10.63
C GLU A 25 7.52 -30.71 9.89
N ASN A 26 6.31 -31.21 10.18
CA ASN A 26 5.08 -30.67 9.59
C ASN A 26 4.87 -29.19 9.96
N VAL A 27 5.20 -28.79 11.20
CA VAL A 27 5.10 -27.41 11.65
C VAL A 27 6.16 -26.55 10.94
N ARG A 28 7.40 -27.04 10.81
CA ARG A 28 8.45 -26.34 10.04
C ARG A 28 8.02 -26.08 8.60
N ALA A 29 7.53 -27.11 7.92
CA ALA A 29 7.11 -27.03 6.53
C ALA A 29 5.97 -26.03 6.31
N VAL A 30 4.95 -26.05 7.19
CA VAL A 30 3.84 -25.09 7.12
C VAL A 30 4.31 -23.66 7.42
N ALA A 31 5.15 -23.47 8.45
CA ALA A 31 5.67 -22.16 8.81
C ALA A 31 6.57 -21.59 7.71
N ALA A 32 7.45 -22.39 7.10
CA ALA A 32 8.28 -21.97 5.99
C ALA A 32 7.45 -21.57 4.75
N LYS A 33 6.38 -22.32 4.45
CA LYS A 33 5.45 -21.96 3.36
C LYS A 33 4.71 -20.65 3.64
N ALA A 34 4.28 -20.45 4.88
CA ALA A 34 3.65 -19.20 5.30
C ALA A 34 4.62 -18.01 5.19
N ALA A 35 5.86 -18.18 5.67
CA ALA A 35 6.91 -17.16 5.54
C ALA A 35 7.12 -16.75 4.08
N LYS A 36 7.24 -17.73 3.17
CA LYS A 36 7.37 -17.46 1.74
C LYS A 36 6.18 -16.70 1.16
N ALA A 37 4.96 -17.07 1.54
CA ALA A 37 3.76 -16.36 1.08
C ALA A 37 3.73 -14.90 1.57
N TRP A 38 4.09 -14.67 2.83
CA TRP A 38 4.22 -13.33 3.39
C TRP A 38 5.32 -12.51 2.72
N GLY A 39 6.46 -13.13 2.39
CA GLY A 39 7.53 -12.47 1.65
C GLY A 39 7.11 -12.01 0.25
N ILE A 40 6.32 -12.82 -0.46
CA ILE A 40 5.75 -12.44 -1.77
C ILE A 40 4.79 -11.24 -1.61
N GLU A 41 3.90 -11.29 -0.62
CA GLU A 41 2.97 -10.18 -0.37
C GLU A 41 3.70 -8.91 0.08
N ALA A 42 4.80 -9.04 0.83
CA ALA A 42 5.64 -7.92 1.23
C ALA A 42 6.22 -7.19 0.01
N ILE A 43 6.77 -7.92 -0.96
CA ILE A 43 7.28 -7.34 -2.21
C ILE A 43 6.16 -6.62 -2.98
N ALA A 44 4.97 -7.24 -3.06
CA ALA A 44 3.82 -6.62 -3.70
C ALA A 44 3.37 -5.33 -2.98
N ALA A 45 3.41 -5.34 -1.65
CA ALA A 45 3.08 -4.20 -0.81
C ALA A 45 4.10 -3.06 -0.95
N GLU A 46 5.39 -3.36 -0.91
CA GLU A 46 6.48 -2.40 -1.15
C GLU A 46 6.29 -1.71 -2.51
N ALA A 47 5.98 -2.47 -3.55
CA ALA A 47 5.73 -1.92 -4.88
C ALA A 47 4.49 -1.03 -4.92
N ARG A 48 3.41 -1.41 -4.22
CA ARG A 48 2.18 -0.59 -4.11
C ARG A 48 2.46 0.72 -3.40
N GLU A 49 3.15 0.68 -2.27
CA GLU A 49 3.47 1.85 -1.45
C GLU A 49 4.42 2.79 -2.19
N ALA A 50 5.45 2.26 -2.85
CA ALA A 50 6.36 3.06 -3.69
C ALA A 50 5.63 3.76 -4.84
N ARG A 51 4.66 3.09 -5.48
CA ARG A 51 3.80 3.75 -6.48
C ARG A 51 2.94 4.84 -5.86
N GLY A 52 2.33 4.58 -4.71
CA GLY A 52 1.53 5.57 -3.98
C GLY A 52 2.34 6.83 -3.64
N GLU A 53 3.57 6.63 -3.16
CA GLU A 53 4.48 7.73 -2.83
C GLU A 53 4.89 8.53 -4.07
N ARG A 54 5.21 7.85 -5.18
CA ARG A 54 5.50 8.52 -6.46
C ARG A 54 4.33 9.38 -6.94
N VAL A 55 3.10 8.86 -6.86
CA VAL A 55 1.90 9.62 -7.23
C VAL A 55 1.69 10.81 -6.30
N ARG A 56 1.91 10.63 -4.99
CA ARG A 56 1.83 11.70 -4.00
C ARG A 56 2.84 12.81 -4.29
N LEU A 57 4.10 12.47 -4.51
CA LEU A 57 5.16 13.43 -4.86
C LEU A 57 4.86 14.15 -6.18
N HIS A 58 4.41 13.43 -7.21
CA HIS A 58 4.01 14.04 -8.47
C HIS A 58 2.89 15.08 -8.28
N ARG A 59 1.88 14.75 -7.48
CA ARG A 59 0.77 15.66 -7.15
C ARG A 59 1.24 16.90 -6.39
N LEU A 60 2.19 16.75 -5.47
CA LEU A 60 2.77 17.88 -4.74
C LEU A 60 3.64 18.77 -5.64
N ALA A 61 4.37 18.18 -6.58
CA ALA A 61 5.19 18.92 -7.54
C ALA A 61 4.36 19.65 -8.61
N HIS A 62 3.21 19.08 -8.98
CA HIS A 62 2.28 19.66 -9.97
C HIS A 62 0.91 19.87 -9.32
N PRO A 63 0.78 20.89 -8.46
CA PRO A 63 -0.51 21.24 -7.90
C PRO A 63 -1.43 21.63 -9.06
N VAL A 64 -2.53 20.89 -9.21
CA VAL A 64 -3.60 21.28 -10.14
C VAL A 64 -4.27 22.50 -9.53
N VAL A 65 -3.86 23.68 -9.98
CA VAL A 65 -4.54 24.94 -9.67
C VAL A 65 -5.68 25.07 -10.68
N PRO A 66 -6.95 24.98 -10.26
CA PRO A 66 -8.07 25.17 -11.16
C PRO A 66 -8.00 26.57 -11.76
N ARG A 67 -8.02 26.65 -13.09
CA ARG A 67 -8.02 27.94 -13.79
C ARG A 67 -9.41 28.56 -13.71
N PRO A 68 -9.53 29.90 -13.78
CA PRO A 68 -10.82 30.59 -13.86
C PRO A 68 -11.75 30.02 -14.95
N SER A 69 -11.20 29.56 -16.07
CA SER A 69 -11.94 28.88 -17.15
C SER A 69 -12.61 27.57 -16.73
N ASP A 70 -12.00 26.83 -15.80
CA ASP A 70 -12.47 25.51 -15.38
C ASP A 70 -13.77 25.60 -14.55
N TYR A 71 -14.10 26.79 -14.03
CA TYR A 71 -15.39 27.08 -13.40
C TYR A 71 -16.50 27.26 -14.43
N TYR A 72 -16.22 27.88 -15.59
CA TYR A 72 -17.23 28.16 -16.62
C TYR A 72 -17.65 26.91 -17.41
N PHE A 73 -16.80 25.87 -17.46
CA PHE A 73 -17.09 24.61 -18.14
C PHE A 73 -17.43 23.45 -17.18
N SER A 74 -17.63 23.74 -15.90
CA SER A 74 -18.03 22.71 -14.93
C SER A 74 -19.51 22.37 -15.06
N GLU A 75 -19.84 21.12 -15.38
CA GLU A 75 -21.23 20.60 -15.37
C GLU A 75 -21.82 20.49 -13.95
N ASN A 76 -21.02 20.77 -12.92
CA ASN A 76 -21.43 20.66 -11.53
C ASN A 76 -22.01 22.02 -11.05
N PRO A 77 -23.34 22.15 -10.87
CA PRO A 77 -24.01 23.45 -10.64
C PRO A 77 -23.71 24.07 -9.28
N ASP A 78 -23.29 23.26 -8.29
CA ASP A 78 -22.98 23.74 -6.95
C ASP A 78 -21.53 24.25 -6.80
N ARG A 79 -20.74 24.18 -7.88
CA ARG A 79 -19.30 24.45 -7.84
C ARG A 79 -19.02 25.96 -7.87
N GLY A 80 -18.91 26.56 -6.70
CA GLY A 80 -18.62 27.99 -6.50
C GLY A 80 -19.40 28.66 -5.37
N LEU A 81 -20.40 27.95 -4.81
CA LEU A 81 -21.27 28.46 -3.74
C LEU A 81 -20.72 28.25 -2.32
N ALA A 82 -19.56 27.59 -2.17
CA ALA A 82 -18.98 27.24 -0.87
C ALA A 82 -18.24 28.41 -0.16
N GLY A 83 -18.50 29.66 -0.54
CA GLY A 83 -17.77 30.84 -0.03
C GLY A 83 -18.64 32.07 0.25
N ALA A 84 -19.96 31.92 0.37
CA ALA A 84 -20.86 33.01 0.79
C ALA A 84 -21.20 32.91 2.28
#